data_AF-A0A0Q8SI03-F1
#
_entry.id   AF-A0A0Q8SI03-F1
#
_cell.length_a   1.000
_cell.length_b   1.000
_cell.length_c   1.000
_cell.angle_alpha   90.00
_cell.angle_beta   90.00
_cell.angle_gamma   90.00
#
_symmetry.space_group_name_H-M   'P 1'
#
loop_
_entity.id
_entity.type
_entity.pdbx_description
1 polymer ?
#
loop_
_entity_poly.entity_id
_entity_poly.type
_entity_poly.pdbx_seq_one_letter_code
_entity_poly.pdbx_strand_id
1 'polypeptide(L)'
;MANTYNGIGTSYLGKCKFEQDDSFVTTKWFLIGFPIFPMGSARLRELGSEGVPFFKRTTNYEFIEDVPLDVMQVLRIYVYSVFIVAWFGHWAMGNQPTLVRFIMITLGILLPFAMRFLSKRMAQ
;
A
#
# COMPACT_ATOMS: atom_id res chain seq x y z
N MET A 1 -7.03 -12.49 10.10
CA MET A 1 -5.73 -11.82 10.37
C MET A 1 -4.82 -11.97 9.17
N ALA A 2 -4.13 -10.90 8.79
CA ALA A 2 -3.08 -10.91 7.78
C ALA A 2 -1.76 -11.33 8.45
N ASN A 3 -1.11 -12.36 7.92
CA ASN A 3 0.19 -12.83 8.38
C ASN A 3 1.15 -12.86 7.19
N THR A 4 2.32 -12.26 7.36
CA THR A 4 3.41 -12.28 6.38
C THR A 4 4.65 -12.85 7.05
N TYR A 5 5.25 -13.86 6.43
CA TYR A 5 6.52 -14.45 6.84
C TYR A 5 7.52 -14.22 5.71
N ASN A 6 8.58 -13.45 5.98
CA ASN A 6 9.65 -13.15 5.04
C ASN A 6 9.17 -12.58 3.67
N GLY A 7 8.13 -11.73 3.69
CA GLY A 7 7.55 -11.13 2.48
C GLY A 7 6.55 -12.01 1.73
N ILE A 8 6.29 -13.23 2.22
CA ILE A 8 5.29 -14.15 1.68
C ILE A 8 4.12 -14.26 2.65
N GLY A 9 2.88 -14.12 2.16
CA GLY A 9 1.69 -14.33 2.97
C GLY A 9 0.53 -13.47 2.54
N THR A 10 -0.25 -12.97 3.50
CA THR A 10 -1.37 -12.08 3.21
C THR A 10 -1.26 -10.77 3.98
N SER A 11 -1.62 -9.67 3.34
CA SER A 11 -1.67 -8.34 3.95
C SER A 11 -2.80 -7.49 3.37
N TYR A 12 -3.29 -6.57 4.17
CA TYR A 12 -4.29 -5.58 3.74
C TYR A 12 -3.56 -4.38 3.15
N LEU A 13 -3.82 -4.09 1.87
CA LEU A 13 -3.19 -3.00 1.13
C LEU A 13 -4.23 -2.12 0.44
N GLY A 14 -3.90 -0.83 0.40
CA GLY A 14 -4.78 0.22 -0.07
C GLY A 14 -5.87 0.52 0.96
N LYS A 15 -5.97 1.77 1.39
CA LYS A 15 -7.12 2.26 2.16
C LYS A 15 -7.88 3.22 1.25
N CYS A 16 -9.17 3.00 1.06
CA CYS A 16 -10.04 3.86 0.27
C CYS A 16 -11.41 3.98 0.94
N LYS A 17 -12.25 4.89 0.43
CA LYS A 17 -13.65 5.08 0.88
C LYS A 17 -13.75 5.18 2.41
N PHE A 18 -13.09 6.19 2.96
CA PHE A 18 -13.21 6.51 4.37
C PHE A 18 -14.63 7.00 4.65
N GLU A 19 -15.24 6.47 5.69
CA GLU A 19 -16.61 6.79 6.10
C GLU A 19 -16.58 7.56 7.44
N GLN A 20 -17.69 8.19 7.83
CA GLN A 20 -17.77 9.06 9.03
C GLN A 20 -17.47 8.34 10.36
N ASP A 21 -17.54 7.01 10.36
CA ASP A 21 -17.26 6.15 11.50
C ASP A 21 -15.79 5.72 11.60
N ASP A 22 -14.91 6.38 10.84
CA ASP A 22 -13.47 6.10 10.70
C ASP A 22 -13.18 4.68 10.14
N SER A 23 -14.19 4.04 9.53
CA SER A 23 -13.99 2.83 8.77
C SER A 23 -13.44 3.14 7.37
N PHE A 24 -12.69 2.19 6.82
CA PHE A 24 -12.16 2.27 5.47
C PHE A 24 -12.22 0.92 4.77
N VAL A 25 -12.36 0.97 3.45
CA VAL A 25 -12.29 -0.22 2.61
C VAL A 25 -10.83 -0.49 2.28
N THR A 26 -10.43 -1.74 2.49
CA THR A 26 -9.09 -2.23 2.13
C THR A 26 -9.17 -3.56 1.42
N THR A 27 -8.20 -3.83 0.55
CA THR A 27 -8.14 -5.10 -0.17
C THR A 27 -7.12 -6.01 0.49
N LYS A 28 -7.53 -7.26 0.75
CA LYS A 28 -6.63 -8.32 1.19
C LYS A 28 -5.88 -8.88 -0.01
N TRP A 29 -4.57 -8.91 0.08
CA TRP A 29 -3.70 -9.40 -0.98
C TRP A 29 -2.92 -10.62 -0.52
N PHE A 30 -2.69 -11.54 -1.44
CA PHE A 30 -1.62 -12.52 -1.34
C PHE A 30 -0.33 -11.91 -1.88
N LEU A 31 0.72 -11.97 -1.07
CA LEU A 31 2.01 -11.33 -1.32
C LEU A 31 3.11 -12.38 -1.45
N ILE A 32 4.01 -12.16 -2.41
CA ILE A 32 5.34 -12.76 -2.49
C ILE A 32 6.30 -11.65 -2.90
N GLY A 33 6.79 -10.87 -1.94
CA GLY A 33 7.56 -9.65 -2.17
C GLY A 33 6.75 -8.49 -2.78
N PHE A 34 5.73 -8.80 -3.58
CA PHE A 34 4.79 -7.88 -4.23
C PHE A 34 3.35 -8.41 -4.14
N PRO A 35 2.32 -7.54 -4.26
CA PRO A 35 0.92 -7.96 -4.26
C PRO A 35 0.59 -8.71 -5.56
N ILE A 36 0.41 -10.03 -5.47
CA ILE A 36 0.16 -10.90 -6.64
C ILE A 36 -1.32 -11.01 -6.92
N PHE A 37 -2.11 -11.41 -5.92
CA PHE A 37 -3.52 -11.75 -6.12
C PHE A 37 -4.40 -11.06 -5.07
N PRO A 38 -5.42 -10.29 -5.49
CA PRO A 38 -6.41 -9.74 -4.57
C PRO A 38 -7.37 -10.85 -4.15
N MET A 39 -7.43 -11.15 -2.86
CA MET A 39 -8.30 -12.19 -2.31
C MET A 39 -9.72 -11.69 -2.04
N GLY A 40 -9.90 -10.38 -1.84
CA GLY A 40 -11.19 -9.77 -1.53
C GLY A 40 -11.02 -8.41 -0.86
N SER A 41 -12.08 -7.60 -0.84
CA SER A 41 -12.11 -6.32 -0.13
C SER A 41 -12.91 -6.46 1.16
N ALA A 42 -12.46 -5.77 2.21
CA ALA A 42 -13.12 -5.74 3.50
C ALA A 42 -13.14 -4.32 4.02
N ARG A 43 -14.21 -3.96 4.74
CA ARG A 43 -14.29 -2.72 5.50
C ARG A 43 -13.78 -2.98 6.91
N LEU A 44 -12.72 -2.26 7.27
CA LEU A 44 -12.07 -2.34 8.57
C LEU A 44 -12.12 -0.99 9.27
N ARG A 45 -12.18 -0.99 10.59
CA ARG A 45 -11.96 0.20 11.42
C ARG A 45 -10.68 0.03 12.25
N GLU A 46 -9.87 1.07 12.34
CA GLU A 46 -8.68 1.07 13.19
C GLU A 46 -9.07 1.27 14.66
N LEU A 47 -8.80 0.27 15.51
CA LEU A 47 -9.03 0.39 16.96
C LEU A 47 -7.82 0.98 17.69
N GLY A 48 -6.77 1.33 16.96
CA GLY A 48 -5.49 1.79 17.49
C GLY A 48 -4.35 0.87 17.09
N SER A 49 -3.13 1.37 17.25
CA SER A 49 -1.93 0.56 17.03
C SER A 49 -1.08 0.51 18.28
N GLU A 50 -0.72 -0.69 18.67
CA GLU A 50 0.24 -0.94 19.74
C GLU A 50 1.61 -1.24 19.12
N GLY A 51 2.66 -0.60 19.64
CA GLY A 51 4.05 -0.83 19.23
C GLY A 51 4.83 0.42 18.83
N VAL A 52 6.15 0.27 18.78
CA VAL A 52 7.10 1.33 18.42
C VAL A 52 7.09 1.55 16.89
N PRO A 53 7.12 2.81 16.39
CA PRO A 53 6.92 3.14 14.96
C PRO A 53 7.84 2.44 13.95
N PHE A 54 8.95 1.84 14.38
CA PHE A 54 10.00 1.28 13.52
C PHE A 54 10.24 -0.23 13.64
N PHE A 55 9.69 -0.91 14.65
CA PHE A 55 10.00 -2.34 14.88
C PHE A 55 8.86 -3.27 14.49
N LYS A 56 7.75 -3.18 15.22
CA LYS A 56 6.61 -4.08 15.05
C LYS A 56 5.36 -3.34 15.48
N ARG A 57 4.59 -2.90 14.51
CA ARG A 57 3.31 -2.23 14.73
C ARG A 57 2.21 -3.28 14.58
N THR A 58 1.60 -3.67 15.69
CA THR A 58 0.39 -4.48 15.67
C THR A 58 -0.77 -3.50 15.62
N THR A 59 -1.33 -3.30 14.44
CA THR A 59 -2.56 -2.51 14.29
C THR A 59 -3.73 -3.44 14.51
N ASN A 60 -4.53 -3.15 15.53
CA ASN A 60 -5.77 -3.87 15.79
C ASN A 60 -6.85 -3.31 14.88
N TYR A 61 -7.50 -4.19 14.12
CA TYR A 61 -8.57 -3.81 13.20
C TYR A 61 -9.86 -4.49 13.65
N GLU A 62 -10.93 -3.71 13.72
CA GLU A 62 -12.29 -4.21 13.81
C GLU A 62 -12.76 -4.56 12.40
N PHE A 63 -13.22 -5.80 12.20
CA PHE A 63 -13.83 -6.21 10.94
C PHE A 63 -15.31 -5.84 10.96
N ILE A 64 -15.75 -5.04 9.99
CA ILE A 64 -17.14 -4.60 9.88
C ILE A 64 -17.90 -5.48 8.90
N GLU A 65 -17.44 -5.52 7.64
CA GLU A 65 -18.13 -6.25 6.56
C GLU A 65 -17.17 -6.63 5.43
N ASP A 66 -17.51 -7.71 4.72
CA ASP A 66 -16.90 -8.02 3.42
C ASP A 66 -17.57 -7.17 2.34
N VAL A 67 -16.76 -6.54 1.49
CA VAL A 67 -17.22 -5.62 0.44
C VAL A 67 -16.86 -6.25 -0.91
N PRO A 68 -17.71 -6.09 -1.96
CA PRO A 68 -17.34 -6.50 -3.31
C PRO A 68 -16.00 -5.89 -3.70
N LEU A 69 -15.19 -6.67 -4.42
CA LEU A 69 -13.83 -6.30 -4.78
C LEU A 69 -13.82 -4.95 -5.49
N ASP A 70 -13.13 -3.96 -4.92
CA ASP A 70 -12.99 -2.64 -5.53
C ASP A 70 -11.95 -2.71 -6.66
N VAL A 71 -12.42 -2.99 -7.87
CA VAL A 71 -11.57 -3.16 -9.06
C VAL A 71 -10.71 -1.92 -9.33
N MET A 72 -11.19 -0.72 -9.02
CA MET A 72 -10.39 0.49 -9.20
C MET A 72 -9.28 0.60 -8.16
N GLN A 73 -9.53 0.20 -6.92
CA GLN A 73 -8.48 0.10 -5.92
C GLN A 73 -7.42 -0.93 -6.34
N VAL A 74 -7.86 -2.09 -6.82
CA VAL A 74 -6.98 -3.18 -7.30
C VAL A 74 -6.10 -2.70 -8.46
N LEU A 75 -6.69 -2.05 -9.46
CA LEU A 75 -5.97 -1.53 -10.61
C LEU A 75 -4.94 -0.48 -10.21
N ARG A 76 -5.29 0.44 -9.29
CA ARG A 76 -4.34 1.44 -8.77
C ARG A 76 -3.12 0.78 -8.11
N ILE A 77 -3.32 -0.28 -7.33
CA ILE A 77 -2.23 -1.02 -6.69
C ILE A 77 -1.34 -1.70 -7.74
N TYR A 78 -1.92 -2.31 -8.78
CA TYR A 78 -1.13 -2.90 -9.87
C TYR A 78 -0.36 -1.87 -10.67
N VAL A 79 -0.98 -0.77 -11.09
CA VAL A 79 -0.30 0.32 -11.83
C VAL A 79 0.88 0.84 -11.01
N TYR A 80 0.67 1.05 -9.71
CA TYR A 80 1.73 1.50 -8.81
C TYR A 80 2.84 0.46 -8.66
N SER A 81 2.49 -0.82 -8.56
CA SER A 81 3.46 -1.92 -8.43
C SER A 81 4.30 -2.08 -9.71
N VAL A 82 3.66 -2.02 -10.89
CA VAL A 82 4.34 -2.02 -12.19
C VAL A 82 5.25 -0.81 -12.33
N PHE A 83 4.79 0.38 -11.92
CA PHE A 83 5.60 1.59 -11.92
C PHE A 83 6.86 1.42 -11.06
N ILE A 84 6.73 0.89 -9.83
CA ILE A 84 7.88 0.60 -8.96
C ILE A 84 8.84 -0.38 -9.64
N VAL A 85 8.35 -1.49 -10.18
CA VAL A 85 9.19 -2.52 -10.81
C VAL A 85 9.91 -1.95 -12.03
N ALA A 86 9.22 -1.20 -12.89
CA ALA A 86 9.81 -0.54 -14.04
C ALA A 86 10.83 0.53 -13.62
N TRP A 87 10.55 1.28 -12.55
CA TRP A 87 11.46 2.27 -11.98
C TRP A 87 12.76 1.63 -11.48
N PHE A 88 12.64 0.55 -10.69
CA PHE A 88 13.79 -0.20 -10.20
C PHE A 88 14.56 -0.90 -11.34
N GLY A 89 13.85 -1.44 -12.34
CA GLY A 89 14.46 -2.04 -13.52
C GLY A 89 15.25 -1.01 -14.34
N HIS A 90 14.66 0.17 -14.59
CA HIS A 90 15.34 1.28 -15.27
C HIS A 90 16.57 1.74 -14.49
N TRP A 91 16.49 1.80 -13.16
CA TRP A 91 17.63 2.12 -12.30
C TRP A 91 18.73 1.06 -12.39
N ALA A 92 18.39 -0.23 -12.31
CA ALA A 92 19.35 -1.33 -12.30
C ALA A 92 20.07 -1.50 -13.65
N MET A 93 19.36 -1.27 -14.76
CA MET A 93 19.89 -1.45 -16.12
C MET A 93 20.39 -0.15 -16.76
N GLY A 94 20.06 1.01 -16.20
CA GLY A 94 20.38 2.32 -16.78
C GLY A 94 21.81 2.78 -16.50
N ASN A 95 22.56 3.13 -17.55
CA ASN A 95 23.89 3.75 -17.43
C ASN A 95 23.80 5.27 -17.18
N GLN A 96 23.04 5.65 -16.15
CA GLN A 96 22.76 7.03 -15.77
C GLN A 96 23.89 7.57 -14.84
N PRO A 97 24.26 8.86 -14.93
CA PRO A 97 25.22 9.46 -14.01
C PRO A 97 24.70 9.40 -12.56
N THR A 98 25.62 9.31 -11.59
CA THR A 98 25.33 9.05 -10.17
C THR A 98 24.34 10.05 -9.57
N LEU A 99 24.43 11.33 -9.95
CA LEU A 99 23.53 12.37 -9.45
C LEU A 99 22.07 12.18 -9.91
N VAL A 100 21.87 11.82 -11.18
CA VAL A 100 20.53 11.53 -11.72
C VAL A 100 19.94 10.30 -11.02
N ARG A 101 20.76 9.29 -10.70
CA ARG A 101 20.32 8.13 -9.91
C ARG A 101 19.80 8.53 -8.52
N PHE A 102 20.48 9.42 -7.81
CA PHE A 102 20.01 9.88 -6.49
C PHE A 102 18.71 10.68 -6.57
N ILE A 103 18.58 11.58 -7.55
CA ILE A 103 17.34 12.36 -7.77
C ILE A 103 16.17 11.43 -8.09
N MET A 104 16.41 10.39 -8.88
CA MET A 104 15.39 9.38 -9.17
C MET A 104 14.98 8.61 -7.90
N ILE A 105 15.94 8.16 -7.09
CA ILE A 105 15.63 7.45 -5.84
C ILE A 105 14.78 8.33 -4.91
N THR A 106 15.17 9.59 -4.73
CA THR A 106 14.42 10.50 -3.84
C THR A 106 13.02 10.78 -4.39
N LEU A 107 12.85 11.02 -5.69
CA LEU A 107 11.53 11.21 -6.29
C LEU A 107 10.65 9.97 -6.16
N GLY A 108 11.18 8.77 -6.44
CA GLY A 108 10.44 7.51 -6.33
C GLY A 108 9.97 7.20 -4.91
N ILE A 109 10.78 7.56 -3.90
CA ILE A 109 10.40 7.43 -2.48
C ILE A 109 9.38 8.50 -2.08
N LEU A 110 9.54 9.74 -2.55
CA LEU A 110 8.67 10.86 -2.14
C LEU A 110 7.30 10.84 -2.83
N LEU A 111 7.20 10.32 -4.05
CA LEU A 111 5.95 10.24 -4.83
C LEU A 111 4.78 9.60 -4.06
N PRO A 112 4.91 8.40 -3.47
CA PRO A 112 3.82 7.81 -2.68
C PRO A 112 3.46 8.61 -1.43
N PHE A 113 4.45 9.23 -0.76
CA PHE A 113 4.19 10.07 0.40
C PHE A 113 3.43 11.34 0.01
N ALA A 114 3.82 11.99 -1.09
CA ALA A 114 3.15 13.16 -1.63
C ALA A 114 1.72 12.82 -2.09
N MET A 115 1.53 11.73 -2.83
CA MET A 115 0.19 11.28 -3.27
C MET A 115 -0.71 10.96 -2.08
N ARG A 116 -0.18 10.29 -1.04
CA ARG A 116 -0.94 9.97 0.18
C ARG A 116 -1.30 11.23 0.98
N PHE A 117 -0.42 12.22 1.01
CA PHE A 117 -0.69 13.49 1.67
C PHE A 117 -1.80 14.26 0.93
N LEU A 118 -1.72 14.32 -0.40
CA LEU A 118 -2.72 14.96 -1.25
C LEU A 118 -4.08 14.26 -1.18
N SER A 119 -4.11 12.92 -1.20
CA SER A 119 -5.37 12.16 -1.12
C SER A 119 -6.10 12.36 0.20
N LYS A 120 -5.35 12.54 1.30
CA LYS A 120 -5.94 12.86 2.61
C LYS A 120 -6.53 14.27 2.66
N ARG A 121 -5.92 15.23 1.97
CA ARG A 121 -6.41 16.61 1.91
C ARG A 121 -7.64 16.78 1.01
N MET A 122 -7.77 15.98 -0.04
CA MET A 122 -8.93 16.02 -0.94
C MET A 122 -10.17 15.31 -0.39
N ALA A 123 -10.03 14.58 0.73
CA ALA A 123 -11.13 13.88 1.39
C ALA A 123 -11.72 14.65 2.60
N GLN A 124 -11.16 15.83 2.91
CA GLN A 124 -11.69 16.81 3.88
C GLN A 124 -12.39 17.94 3.13
#